data_AF-A0A2V9FPG8-F1
#
_entry.id   AF-A0A2V9FPG8-F1
#
_cell.length_a   1.000
_cell.length_b   1.000
_cell.length_c   1.000
_cell.angle_alpha   90.00
_cell.angle_beta   90.00
_cell.angle_gamma   90.00
#
_symmetry.space_group_name_H-M   'P 1'
#
loop_
_entity.id
_entity.type
_entity.pdbx_description
1 polymer ?
#
loop_
_entity_poly.entity_id
_entity_poly.type
_entity_poly.pdbx_seq_one_letter_code
_entity_poly.pdbx_strand_id
1 'polypeptide(L)'
;MPPAVFEEESAEPTLPRVTHSHAIPSLPIEPIGEPGAASVKGRYGDPGLSSRISLLEMQFRRLMTCPTAKLEEADRAPAGPGVFVLTDSDLTSYYYVEACQTLRIAIGNLLRGGSSRRGVDSIKPQLAQYLGIPETRVAKYLAEHCVVRWLQLDEGASNFAHFVIAVLRPALNE
;
A
#
# COMPACT_ATOMS: atom_id res chain seq x y z
N MET A 1 -48.78 -52.65 -14.74
CA MET A 1 -47.89 -53.83 -14.91
C MET A 1 -47.84 -54.17 -16.39
N PRO A 2 -46.73 -54.68 -16.98
CA PRO A 2 -45.48 -55.22 -16.41
C PRO A 2 -44.18 -54.54 -16.97
N PRO A 3 -42.96 -55.04 -16.64
CA PRO A 3 -41.73 -54.23 -16.52
C PRO A 3 -40.50 -54.71 -17.35
N ALA A 4 -39.37 -54.02 -17.11
CA ALA A 4 -37.97 -54.48 -17.04
C ALA A 4 -37.27 -55.18 -18.22
N VAL A 5 -36.10 -54.65 -18.60
CA VAL A 5 -34.91 -55.47 -18.90
C VAL A 5 -33.68 -54.78 -18.27
N PHE A 6 -33.09 -55.49 -17.31
CA PHE A 6 -31.71 -55.36 -16.85
C PHE A 6 -30.86 -56.34 -17.66
N GLU A 7 -29.67 -55.94 -18.08
CA GLU A 7 -28.47 -56.79 -18.26
C GLU A 7 -27.29 -55.88 -17.88
N GLU A 8 -26.58 -56.08 -16.75
CA GLU A 8 -25.43 -57.00 -16.55
C GLU A 8 -24.29 -56.73 -17.56
N GLU A 9 -22.99 -56.67 -17.25
CA GLU A 9 -22.21 -56.93 -16.04
C GLU A 9 -20.77 -56.40 -16.27
N SER A 10 -20.13 -55.94 -15.19
CA SER A 10 -18.71 -55.96 -14.83
C SER A 10 -17.65 -56.40 -15.86
N ALA A 11 -16.63 -55.55 -16.08
CA ALA A 11 -15.22 -55.96 -16.19
C ALA A 11 -14.27 -54.74 -16.28
N GLU A 12 -13.70 -54.34 -15.14
CA GLU A 12 -12.32 -53.79 -15.05
C GLU A 12 -11.49 -54.94 -14.44
N PRO A 13 -10.22 -55.23 -14.82
CA PRO A 13 -9.13 -54.29 -15.11
C PRO A 13 -8.24 -54.69 -16.29
N THR A 14 -7.29 -53.83 -16.70
CA THR A 14 -5.88 -54.21 -16.97
C THR A 14 -5.12 -52.94 -17.39
N LEU A 15 -4.15 -52.53 -16.57
CA LEU A 15 -3.13 -51.55 -16.90
C LEU A 15 -2.10 -52.17 -17.88
N PRO A 16 -1.70 -51.48 -18.95
CA PRO A 16 -0.39 -51.67 -19.54
C PRO A 16 0.55 -50.53 -19.11
N ARG A 17 1.48 -50.89 -18.23
CA ARG A 17 2.71 -50.14 -17.96
C ARG A 17 3.56 -50.13 -19.23
N VAL A 18 3.67 -48.98 -19.89
CA VAL A 18 4.71 -48.72 -20.89
C VAL A 18 5.67 -47.67 -20.34
N THR A 19 6.80 -48.16 -19.86
CA THR A 19 8.04 -47.40 -19.67
C THR A 19 8.75 -47.21 -21.02
N HIS A 20 9.60 -46.17 -21.08
CA HIS A 20 10.48 -45.69 -22.17
C HIS A 20 9.91 -44.47 -22.90
N SER A 21 10.58 -43.31 -23.02
CA SER A 21 11.91 -42.87 -22.57
C SER A 21 11.92 -41.34 -22.61
N HIS A 22 12.74 -40.77 -21.73
CA HIS A 22 13.29 -39.41 -21.72
C HIS A 22 12.86 -38.45 -22.84
N ALA A 23 12.15 -37.39 -22.46
CA ALA A 23 12.29 -36.07 -23.05
C ALA A 23 12.16 -35.03 -21.93
N ILE A 24 13.29 -34.69 -21.31
CA ILE A 24 13.40 -33.53 -20.42
C ILE A 24 13.15 -32.31 -21.30
N PRO A 25 12.20 -31.41 -20.98
CA PRO A 25 12.13 -30.12 -21.65
C PRO A 25 13.40 -29.36 -21.29
N SER A 26 14.29 -29.19 -22.26
CA SER A 26 15.50 -28.40 -22.10
C SER A 26 15.12 -26.94 -21.80
N LEU A 27 15.28 -26.55 -20.54
CA LEU A 27 15.21 -25.15 -20.13
C LEU A 27 16.34 -24.37 -20.82
N PRO A 28 16.09 -23.12 -21.29
CA PRO A 28 17.12 -22.29 -21.88
C PRO A 28 18.27 -22.05 -20.91
N ILE A 29 19.49 -22.33 -21.38
CA ILE A 29 20.75 -22.13 -20.67
C ILE A 29 20.96 -20.64 -20.41
N GLU A 30 21.02 -20.23 -19.15
CA GLU A 30 21.56 -18.92 -18.76
C GLU A 30 23.08 -18.92 -18.91
N PRO A 31 23.70 -17.92 -19.57
CA PRO A 31 25.14 -17.75 -19.54
C PRO A 31 25.56 -17.04 -18.23
N ILE A 32 26.19 -17.79 -17.34
CA ILE A 32 27.06 -17.31 -16.26
C ILE A 32 28.43 -17.04 -16.89
N GLY A 33 29.12 -15.90 -16.82
CA GLY A 33 28.92 -14.58 -16.22
C GLY A 33 30.22 -13.78 -16.44
N GLU A 34 30.24 -12.47 -16.15
CA GLU A 34 31.50 -11.79 -15.81
C GLU A 34 31.24 -10.66 -14.80
N PRO A 35 31.95 -10.62 -13.65
CA PRO A 35 31.79 -9.59 -12.63
C PRO A 35 32.74 -8.44 -12.96
N GLY A 36 32.18 -7.27 -13.29
CA GLY A 36 33.02 -6.08 -13.49
C GLY A 36 32.60 -5.18 -14.64
N ALA A 37 31.32 -4.84 -14.73
CA ALA A 37 30.93 -3.60 -15.35
C ALA A 37 29.65 -3.13 -14.65
N ALA A 38 29.77 -2.10 -13.81
CA ALA A 38 28.64 -1.23 -13.56
C ALA A 38 28.26 -0.64 -14.92
N SER A 39 27.37 -1.34 -15.62
CA SER A 39 26.81 -0.90 -16.88
C SER A 39 25.87 0.25 -16.56
N VAL A 40 26.46 1.43 -16.37
CA VAL A 40 25.79 2.73 -16.45
C VAL A 40 25.48 2.97 -17.94
N LYS A 41 24.73 2.05 -18.54
CA LYS A 41 24.17 2.22 -19.88
C LYS A 41 22.69 2.48 -19.68
N GLY A 42 22.38 3.77 -19.56
CA GLY A 42 21.02 4.29 -19.49
C GLY A 42 20.15 3.60 -20.52
N ARG A 43 19.25 2.74 -20.03
CA ARG A 43 18.08 2.34 -20.80
C ARG A 43 16.96 3.23 -20.31
N TYR A 44 16.64 4.20 -21.15
CA TYR A 44 15.38 4.92 -21.07
C TYR A 44 14.25 3.89 -20.97
N GLY A 45 13.45 3.95 -19.90
CA GLY A 45 12.27 3.12 -19.70
C GLY A 45 12.54 1.64 -19.43
N ASP A 46 13.12 1.29 -18.27
CA ASP A 46 12.99 -0.08 -17.75
C ASP A 46 11.49 -0.40 -17.59
N PRO A 47 10.93 -1.40 -18.31
CA PRO A 47 9.51 -1.75 -18.21
C PRO A 47 9.08 -2.05 -16.77
N GLY A 48 9.99 -2.59 -15.94
CA GLY A 48 9.72 -2.85 -14.52
C GLY A 48 9.52 -1.57 -13.71
N LEU A 49 10.34 -0.54 -13.94
CA LEU A 49 10.19 0.76 -13.28
C LEU A 49 8.94 1.50 -13.76
N SER A 50 8.68 1.51 -15.08
CA SER A 50 7.49 2.16 -15.64
C SER A 50 6.19 1.57 -15.09
N SER A 51 6.12 0.23 -14.97
CA SER A 51 4.98 -0.46 -14.36
C SER A 51 4.79 -0.07 -12.89
N ARG A 52 5.88 -0.03 -12.10
CA ARG A 52 5.82 0.39 -10.68
C ARG A 52 5.39 1.84 -10.50
N ILE A 53 5.90 2.76 -11.32
CA ILE A 53 5.50 4.17 -11.31
C ILE A 53 4.01 4.28 -11.66
N SER A 54 3.56 3.59 -12.71
CA SER A 54 2.15 3.59 -13.11
C SER A 54 1.23 3.10 -11.98
N LEU A 55 1.65 2.07 -11.23
CA LEU A 55 0.92 1.59 -10.05
C LEU A 55 0.82 2.68 -8.97
N LEU A 56 1.93 3.33 -8.64
CA LEU A 56 1.97 4.42 -7.66
C LEU A 56 1.11 5.61 -8.09
N GLU A 57 1.13 5.98 -9.37
CA GLU A 57 0.29 7.04 -9.93
C GLU A 57 -1.20 6.69 -9.88
N MET A 58 -1.56 5.44 -10.17
CA MET A 58 -2.93 4.95 -10.01
C MET A 58 -3.36 5.00 -8.54
N GLN A 59 -2.52 4.55 -7.61
CA GLN A 59 -2.79 4.62 -6.17
C GLN A 59 -2.92 6.08 -5.71
N PHE A 60 -2.08 6.98 -6.22
CA PHE A 60 -2.13 8.41 -5.91
C PHE A 60 -3.45 9.03 -6.36
N ARG A 61 -3.86 8.80 -7.61
CA ARG A 61 -5.17 9.26 -8.11
C ARG A 61 -6.32 8.72 -7.25
N ARG A 62 -6.25 7.46 -6.80
CA ARG A 62 -7.24 6.89 -5.88
C ARG A 62 -7.25 7.63 -4.53
N LEU A 63 -6.08 7.84 -3.92
CA LEU A 63 -5.96 8.56 -2.65
C LEU A 63 -6.53 9.99 -2.73
N MET A 64 -6.24 10.71 -3.82
CA MET A 64 -6.72 12.08 -4.03
C MET A 64 -8.23 12.17 -4.30
N THR A 65 -8.86 11.07 -4.73
CA THR A 65 -10.31 10.99 -4.96
C THR A 65 -11.08 10.42 -3.77
N CYS A 66 -10.42 9.79 -2.79
CA CYS A 66 -11.03 9.36 -1.54
C CYS A 66 -11.66 10.56 -0.81
N PRO A 67 -12.90 10.48 -0.28
CA PRO A 67 -13.51 11.58 0.45
C PRO A 67 -12.65 11.97 1.66
N THR A 68 -12.70 13.25 2.01
CA THR A 68 -12.10 13.74 3.25
C THR A 68 -12.97 13.37 4.43
N ALA A 69 -12.34 13.09 5.56
CA ALA A 69 -13.03 12.94 6.83
C ALA A 69 -12.38 13.82 7.90
N LYS A 70 -13.17 14.20 8.90
CA LYS A 70 -12.64 14.86 10.10
C LYS A 70 -11.85 13.83 10.92
N LEU A 71 -10.85 14.29 11.66
CA LEU A 71 -10.02 13.40 12.48
C LEU A 71 -10.82 12.70 13.59
N GLU A 72 -11.90 13.32 14.06
CA GLU A 72 -12.82 12.73 15.05
C GLU A 72 -13.55 11.50 14.49
N GLU A 73 -13.66 11.40 13.16
CA GLU A 73 -14.28 10.27 12.47
C GLU A 73 -13.29 9.12 12.20
N ALA A 74 -12.20 9.03 12.96
CA ALA A 74 -11.17 8.00 12.79
C ALA A 74 -11.75 6.56 12.77
N ASP A 75 -12.85 6.31 13.47
CA ASP A 75 -13.52 5.00 13.49
C ASP A 75 -14.07 4.55 12.14
N ARG A 76 -14.35 5.49 11.22
CA ARG A 76 -14.75 5.20 9.84
C ARG A 76 -13.59 4.67 9.00
N ALA A 77 -12.35 4.93 9.41
CA ALA A 77 -11.19 4.40 8.71
C ALA A 77 -11.11 2.87 8.87
N PRO A 78 -10.60 2.15 7.85
CA PRO A 78 -10.37 0.72 7.93
C PRO A 78 -9.41 0.33 9.06
N ALA A 79 -9.63 -0.83 9.65
CA ALA A 79 -8.72 -1.44 10.62
C ALA A 79 -7.58 -2.23 9.94
N GLY A 80 -7.04 -1.70 8.85
CA GLY A 80 -6.02 -2.35 8.03
C GLY A 80 -4.86 -1.42 7.64
N PRO A 81 -3.81 -1.96 7.01
CA PRO A 81 -2.65 -1.19 6.57
C PRO A 81 -3.01 -0.20 5.46
N GLY A 82 -2.26 0.89 5.39
CA GLY A 82 -2.45 1.88 4.35
C GLY A 82 -1.67 3.16 4.58
N VAL A 83 -2.02 4.17 3.78
CA VAL A 83 -1.45 5.51 3.85
C VAL A 83 -2.55 6.52 4.10
N PHE A 84 -2.31 7.48 4.99
CA PHE A 84 -3.17 8.65 5.14
C PHE A 84 -2.39 9.95 4.87
N VAL A 85 -3.14 10.99 4.51
CA VAL A 85 -2.65 12.35 4.29
C VAL A 85 -3.46 13.29 5.16
N LEU A 86 -2.77 14.12 5.93
CA LEU A 86 -3.32 15.20 6.74
C LEU A 86 -3.22 16.51 5.96
N THR A 87 -4.35 17.20 5.80
CA THR A 87 -4.43 18.49 5.12
C THR A 87 -5.26 19.48 5.93
N ASP A 88 -5.20 20.75 5.55
CA ASP A 88 -6.24 21.71 5.92
C ASP A 88 -7.59 21.35 5.28
N SER A 89 -8.66 21.92 5.83
CA SER A 89 -10.04 21.65 5.41
C SER A 89 -10.39 22.19 4.01
N ASP A 90 -9.67 23.22 3.56
CA ASP A 90 -9.78 23.84 2.24
C ASP A 90 -8.85 23.20 1.19
N LEU A 91 -8.03 22.21 1.59
CA LEU A 91 -7.20 21.38 0.72
C LEU A 91 -6.09 22.15 0.00
N THR A 92 -5.61 23.24 0.61
CA THR A 92 -4.53 24.07 0.09
C THR A 92 -3.17 23.68 0.65
N SER A 93 -3.14 23.12 1.86
CA SER A 93 -1.91 22.79 2.58
C SER A 93 -1.86 21.31 2.95
N TYR A 94 -0.79 20.63 2.52
CA TYR A 94 -0.47 19.27 2.93
C TYR A 94 0.48 19.30 4.11
N TYR A 95 0.05 18.81 5.27
CA TYR A 95 0.86 18.86 6.48
C TYR A 95 1.70 17.61 6.66
N TYR A 96 1.09 16.44 6.51
CA TYR A 96 1.74 15.19 6.89
C TYR A 96 1.19 13.98 6.13
N VAL A 97 2.06 13.01 5.84
CA VAL A 97 1.75 11.74 5.18
C VAL A 97 2.37 10.61 5.98
N GLU A 98 1.64 9.54 6.22
CA GLU A 98 2.17 8.39 6.98
C GLU A 98 1.67 7.07 6.40
N ALA A 99 2.60 6.11 6.24
CA ALA A 99 2.28 4.71 6.08
C ALA A 99 2.14 4.06 7.46
N CYS A 100 1.03 3.38 7.70
CA CYS A 100 0.75 2.74 8.98
C CYS A 100 0.16 1.34 8.81
N GLN A 101 0.30 0.51 9.85
CA GLN A 101 -0.26 -0.84 9.87
C GLN A 101 -1.77 -0.86 10.11
N THR A 102 -2.31 0.20 10.71
CA THR A 102 -3.73 0.32 11.04
C THR A 102 -4.17 1.77 10.95
N LEU A 103 -4.85 2.13 9.86
CA LEU A 103 -5.30 3.49 9.57
C LEU A 103 -6.13 4.07 10.71
N ARG A 104 -7.13 3.33 11.20
CA ARG A 104 -7.99 3.74 12.32
C ARG A 104 -7.20 4.15 13.57
N ILE A 105 -6.18 3.37 13.93
CA ILE A 105 -5.37 3.62 15.13
C ILE A 105 -4.45 4.82 14.89
N ALA A 106 -3.76 4.88 13.75
CA ALA A 106 -2.83 5.95 13.43
C ALA A 106 -3.53 7.32 13.39
N ILE A 107 -4.65 7.42 12.66
CA ILE A 107 -5.44 8.65 12.57
C ILE A 107 -5.97 9.06 13.96
N GLY A 108 -6.50 8.11 14.74
CA GLY A 108 -6.99 8.40 16.09
C GLY A 108 -5.89 8.87 17.06
N ASN A 109 -4.64 8.45 16.84
CA ASN A 109 -3.52 8.86 17.68
C ASN A 109 -3.06 10.31 17.41
N LEU A 110 -3.30 10.85 16.22
CA LEU A 110 -3.03 12.27 15.90
C LEU A 110 -3.74 13.21 16.87
N LEU A 111 -5.02 12.97 17.16
CA LEU A 111 -5.78 13.79 18.10
C LEU A 111 -5.34 13.54 19.54
N ARG A 112 -5.20 12.27 19.94
CA ARG A 112 -4.91 11.89 21.33
C ARG A 112 -3.48 12.21 21.76
N GLY A 113 -2.55 12.46 20.83
CA GLY A 113 -1.15 12.75 21.15
C GLY A 113 -0.42 11.57 21.80
N GLY A 114 -0.90 10.35 21.56
CA GLY A 114 -0.23 9.16 22.05
C GLY A 114 1.01 8.89 21.21
N SER A 115 2.19 8.93 21.82
CA SER A 115 3.40 8.38 21.23
C SER A 115 3.11 6.97 20.74
N SER A 116 3.25 6.74 19.44
CA SER A 116 3.17 5.39 18.90
C SER A 116 4.20 4.53 19.64
N ARG A 117 3.81 3.34 20.11
CA ARG A 117 4.71 2.38 20.78
C ARG A 117 5.91 1.96 19.90
N ARG A 118 5.97 2.42 18.65
CA ARG A 118 7.06 2.23 17.67
C ARG A 118 7.97 3.45 17.50
N GLY A 119 8.11 4.33 18.50
CA GLY A 119 9.15 5.36 18.50
C GLY A 119 9.05 6.40 17.38
N VAL A 120 7.85 6.61 16.84
CA VAL A 120 7.59 7.75 15.95
C VAL A 120 7.14 8.89 16.85
N ASP A 121 7.96 9.95 16.90
CA ASP A 121 7.65 11.16 17.64
C ASP A 121 6.32 11.74 17.15
N SER A 122 5.50 12.25 18.09
CA SER A 122 4.26 12.96 17.76
C SER A 122 4.57 14.12 16.81
N ILE A 123 3.78 14.31 15.75
CA ILE A 123 3.94 15.44 14.82
C ILE A 123 3.52 16.80 15.42
N LYS A 124 2.93 16.80 16.62
CA LYS A 124 2.33 18.00 17.23
C LYS A 124 3.34 19.13 17.49
N PRO A 125 4.56 18.88 18.00
CA PRO A 125 5.55 19.94 18.18
C PRO A 125 5.97 20.58 16.86
N GLN A 126 6.21 19.78 15.82
CA GLN A 126 6.57 20.30 14.49
C GLN A 126 5.41 21.09 13.87
N LEU A 127 4.18 20.59 14.02
CA LEU A 127 2.99 21.30 13.56
C LEU A 127 2.77 22.61 14.34
N ALA A 128 3.00 22.62 15.65
CA ALA A 128 2.93 23.84 16.48
C ALA A 128 3.90 24.90 15.94
N GLN A 129 5.14 24.49 15.69
CA GLN A 129 6.19 25.36 15.15
C GLN A 129 5.83 25.88 13.75
N TYR A 130 5.38 25.00 12.85
CA TYR A 130 5.01 25.36 11.49
C TYR A 130 3.85 26.37 11.46
N LEU A 131 2.84 26.16 12.31
CA LEU A 131 1.67 27.05 12.39
C LEU A 131 1.93 28.32 13.22
N GLY A 132 3.05 28.39 13.96
CA GLY A 132 3.33 29.49 14.88
C GLY A 132 2.35 29.58 16.06
N ILE A 133 1.78 28.45 16.48
CA ILE A 133 0.82 28.37 17.59
C ILE A 133 1.42 27.63 18.79
N PRO A 134 0.94 27.88 20.02
CA PRO A 134 1.29 27.06 21.18
C PRO A 134 0.89 25.60 20.95
N GLU A 135 1.75 24.64 21.34
CA GLU A 135 1.49 23.20 21.18
C GLU A 135 0.17 22.77 21.84
N THR A 136 -0.20 23.41 22.96
CA THR A 136 -1.47 23.20 23.67
C THR A 136 -2.71 23.47 22.82
N ARG A 137 -2.59 24.26 21.74
CA ARG A 137 -3.68 24.55 20.80
C ARG A 137 -3.72 23.61 19.60
N VAL A 138 -2.68 22.81 19.36
CA VAL A 138 -2.57 21.96 18.17
C VAL A 138 -3.69 20.93 18.09
N ALA A 139 -4.05 20.30 19.20
CA ALA A 139 -5.13 19.31 19.20
C ALA A 139 -6.48 19.91 18.77
N LYS A 140 -6.79 21.12 19.27
CA LYS A 140 -7.98 21.87 18.86
C LYS A 140 -7.91 22.27 17.38
N TYR A 141 -6.75 22.76 16.95
CA TYR A 141 -6.53 23.13 15.55
C TYR A 141 -6.75 21.93 14.61
N LEU A 142 -6.18 20.77 14.94
CA LEU A 142 -6.34 19.53 14.19
C LEU A 142 -7.81 19.11 14.06
N ALA A 143 -8.61 19.24 15.13
CA ALA A 143 -10.02 18.88 15.10
C ALA A 143 -10.87 19.85 14.25
N GLU A 144 -10.62 21.15 14.39
CA GLU A 144 -11.42 22.19 13.74
C GLU A 144 -11.03 22.40 12.27
N HIS A 145 -9.74 22.45 11.98
CA HIS A 145 -9.20 22.93 10.70
C HIS A 145 -8.57 21.87 9.81
N CYS A 146 -8.29 20.68 10.33
CA CYS A 146 -7.69 19.63 9.51
C CYS A 146 -8.71 18.56 9.08
N VAL A 147 -8.38 17.93 7.97
CA VAL A 147 -9.06 16.74 7.46
C VAL A 147 -8.02 15.71 7.06
N VAL A 148 -8.47 14.46 6.95
CA VAL A 148 -7.64 13.35 6.50
C VAL A 148 -8.25 12.67 5.28
N ARG A 149 -7.39 12.22 4.37
CA ARG A 149 -7.72 11.23 3.34
C ARG A 149 -6.89 9.98 3.59
N TRP A 150 -7.45 8.81 3.29
CA TRP A 150 -6.71 7.56 3.42
C TRP A 150 -6.94 6.63 2.24
N LEU A 151 -5.97 5.75 2.02
CA LEU A 151 -6.05 4.63 1.10
C LEU A 151 -5.57 3.38 1.82
N GLN A 152 -6.46 2.40 1.97
CA GLN A 152 -6.08 1.08 2.45
C GLN A 152 -5.30 0.34 1.38
N LEU A 153 -4.17 -0.23 1.76
CA LEU A 153 -3.24 -0.95 0.89
C LEU A 153 -2.73 -2.17 1.64
N ASP A 154 -2.95 -3.36 1.08
CA ASP A 154 -2.48 -4.61 1.68
C ASP A 154 -0.94 -4.72 1.62
N GLU A 155 -0.34 -4.21 0.54
CA GLU A 155 1.10 -4.22 0.30
C GLU A 155 1.60 -2.87 -0.22
N GLY A 156 2.90 -2.60 -0.02
CA GLY A 156 3.57 -1.44 -0.64
C GLY A 156 3.24 -0.07 -0.03
N ALA A 157 2.56 -0.02 1.12
CA ALA A 157 2.18 1.24 1.77
C ALA A 157 3.37 2.19 2.02
N SER A 158 4.53 1.66 2.42
CA SER A 158 5.75 2.47 2.62
C SER A 158 6.25 3.12 1.33
N ASN A 159 6.40 2.35 0.25
CA ASN A 159 6.81 2.85 -1.06
C ASN A 159 5.82 3.90 -1.59
N PHE A 160 4.52 3.64 -1.38
CA PHE A 160 3.48 4.59 -1.75
C PHE A 160 3.55 5.87 -0.92
N ALA A 161 3.75 5.81 0.39
CA ALA A 161 3.93 7.00 1.22
C ALA A 161 5.16 7.82 0.77
N HIS A 162 6.29 7.19 0.47
CA HIS A 162 7.45 7.89 -0.08
C HIS A 162 7.14 8.59 -1.41
N PHE A 163 6.42 7.94 -2.30
CA PHE A 163 5.96 8.56 -3.55
C PHE A 163 5.05 9.76 -3.29
N VAL A 164 4.07 9.62 -2.39
CA VAL A 164 3.14 10.70 -2.03
C VAL A 164 3.88 11.87 -1.39
N ILE A 165 4.85 11.63 -0.51
CA ILE A 165 5.70 12.67 0.08
C ILE A 165 6.49 13.41 -1.00
N ALA A 166 7.07 12.69 -1.95
CA ALA A 166 7.84 13.29 -3.05
C ALA A 166 6.95 14.17 -3.95
N VAL A 167 5.70 13.76 -4.20
CA VAL A 167 4.76 14.48 -5.07
C VAL A 167 4.10 15.66 -4.36
N LEU A 168 3.59 15.47 -3.14
CA LEU A 168 2.84 16.50 -2.40
C LEU A 168 3.71 17.46 -1.62
N ARG A 169 4.96 17.07 -1.30
CA ARG A 169 5.92 17.87 -0.51
C ARG A 169 5.28 18.43 0.78
N PRO A 170 4.68 17.57 1.63
CA PRO A 170 4.01 18.01 2.84
C PRO A 170 5.00 18.64 3.82
N ALA A 171 4.53 19.60 4.61
CA ALA A 171 5.38 20.44 5.46
C ALA A 171 6.17 19.68 6.54
N LEU A 172 5.68 18.52 6.99
CA LEU A 172 6.20 17.82 8.18
C LEU A 172 6.79 16.41 7.90
N ASN A 173 7.14 16.10 6.64
CA ASN A 173 7.77 14.81 6.28
C ASN A 173 9.24 14.93 5.86
N GLU A 174 9.85 16.11 6.02
CA GLU A 174 11.26 16.36 5.74
C GLU A 174 12.17 15.86 6.87
#